data_AF-A0A971V158-F1
#
_entry.id   AF-A0A971V158-F1
#
_cell.length_a   1.000
_cell.length_b   1.000
_cell.length_c   1.000
_cell.angle_alpha   90.00
_cell.angle_beta   90.00
_cell.angle_gamma   90.00
#
_symmetry.space_group_name_H-M   'P 1'
#
loop_
_entity.id
_entity.type
_entity.pdbx_description
1 polymer ?
#
loop_
_entity_poly.entity_id
_entity_poly.type
_entity_poly.pdbx_seq_one_letter_code
_entity_poly.pdbx_strand_id
1 'polypeptide(L)'
;MDAKELTLIGKANSTPHLYHRIDTLQYQGMPAVVKELFTNSAGLGIVFTTNSNAISARWSTVNPKTGSNMTAIAHKGLDLYIKRDGKWIFAGVGRPTANSTTAQIVENMEDGEKECLLYLPLYDEIKRLEIGVSADSFIKPSADPFCKKVLVYGSSITQGASASRPGMAYPARLSRKSGINFINLGLSGNGKMHQPVADMLSDMEADAYILDCAANPSPDEITQRTGYLVKTIRDRHPDAPIIMIQSVVRESGNFDMKINKRVSGQNRNFKLEFEKLKSAGIKDLYFIEGELLGADHEGTTDGVHPNDLGFDRILDVIERPILEILQQYGI
;
A
#
# COMPACT_ATOMS: atom_id res chain seq x y z
N MET A 1 20.45 3.60 16.50
CA MET A 1 19.41 4.62 16.75
C MET A 1 18.06 3.95 16.74
N ASP A 2 17.17 4.27 17.70
CA ASP A 2 15.77 3.80 17.64
C ASP A 2 15.06 4.55 16.50
N ALA A 3 14.34 3.83 15.63
CA ALA A 3 13.66 4.47 14.51
C ALA A 3 12.53 5.43 14.93
N LYS A 4 12.12 5.42 16.21
CA LYS A 4 11.25 6.45 16.81
C LYS A 4 11.86 7.85 16.82
N GLU A 5 13.18 7.96 16.76
CA GLU A 5 13.92 9.23 16.69
C GLU A 5 14.07 9.73 15.24
N LEU A 6 13.56 8.98 14.26
CA LEU A 6 13.62 9.27 12.84
C LEU A 6 12.23 9.56 12.27
N THR A 7 12.18 9.98 11.01
CA THR A 7 10.93 10.38 10.37
C THR A 7 10.16 9.17 9.85
N LEU A 8 9.01 8.86 10.44
CA LEU A 8 8.03 7.92 9.88
C LEU A 8 7.20 8.60 8.80
N ILE A 9 7.03 7.93 7.65
CA ILE A 9 6.23 8.40 6.51
C ILE A 9 5.19 7.35 6.09
N GLY A 10 4.34 7.71 5.11
CA GLY A 10 3.39 6.79 4.47
C GLY A 10 2.13 6.49 5.28
N LYS A 11 1.84 7.32 6.29
CA LYS A 11 0.73 7.13 7.23
C LYS A 11 -0.29 8.25 7.10
N ALA A 12 -1.58 7.91 7.15
CA ALA A 12 -2.67 8.89 7.02
C ALA A 12 -2.69 9.89 8.20
N ASN A 13 -2.75 9.34 9.42
CA ASN A 13 -2.80 10.07 10.68
C ASN A 13 -1.83 9.47 11.71
N SER A 14 -1.38 10.27 12.67
CA SER A 14 -0.64 9.75 13.83
C SER A 14 -1.51 8.76 14.62
N THR A 15 -0.89 7.76 15.23
CA THR A 15 -1.59 6.78 16.07
C THR A 15 -0.80 6.52 17.36
N PRO A 16 -1.44 5.99 18.42
CA PRO A 16 -0.75 5.65 19.67
C PRO A 16 0.37 4.61 19.50
N HIS A 17 0.23 3.72 18.51
CA HIS A 17 1.24 2.73 18.14
C HIS A 17 1.94 3.14 16.84
N LEU A 18 3.19 3.61 16.97
CA LEU A 18 3.94 4.25 15.87
C LEU A 18 3.86 3.49 14.54
N TYR A 19 4.00 2.17 14.54
CA TYR A 19 4.06 1.33 13.33
C TYR A 19 2.72 0.77 12.85
N HIS A 20 1.60 1.07 13.53
CA HIS A 20 0.26 0.69 13.04
C HIS A 20 -0.19 1.71 11.99
N ARG A 21 -0.93 1.28 10.97
CA ARG A 21 -1.45 2.19 9.94
C ARG A 21 -2.59 3.06 10.46
N ILE A 22 -3.48 2.48 11.28
CA ILE A 22 -4.71 3.12 11.79
C ILE A 22 -4.80 2.98 13.31
N ASP A 23 -5.39 3.96 13.99
CA ASP A 23 -5.78 3.84 15.40
C ASP A 23 -7.04 2.97 15.51
N THR A 24 -6.84 1.69 15.81
CA THR A 24 -7.92 0.71 15.91
C THR A 24 -8.74 0.84 17.20
N LEU A 25 -8.29 1.66 18.17
CA LEU A 25 -9.04 1.99 19.38
C LEU A 25 -10.05 3.12 19.15
N GLN A 26 -9.76 4.03 18.22
CA GLN A 26 -10.70 5.06 17.76
C GLN A 26 -11.84 4.44 16.94
N TYR A 27 -11.51 3.54 16.00
CA TYR A 27 -12.46 2.94 15.06
C TYR A 27 -12.94 1.56 15.52
N GLN A 28 -13.58 1.48 16.69
CA GLN A 28 -13.87 0.21 17.37
C GLN A 28 -14.85 -0.71 16.62
N GLY A 29 -15.77 -0.14 15.85
CA GLY A 29 -16.81 -0.85 15.09
C GLY A 29 -16.30 -1.67 13.91
N MET A 30 -15.01 -1.56 13.57
CA MET A 30 -14.40 -2.37 12.51
C MET A 30 -14.34 -3.86 12.92
N PRO A 31 -14.49 -4.79 11.95
CA PRO A 31 -14.25 -6.22 12.19
C PRO A 31 -12.89 -6.47 12.83
N ALA A 32 -12.79 -7.47 13.73
CA ALA A 32 -11.55 -7.76 14.45
C ALA A 32 -10.36 -8.00 13.51
N VAL A 33 -10.56 -8.77 12.43
CA VAL A 33 -9.54 -9.03 11.41
C VAL A 33 -9.10 -7.77 10.66
N VAL A 34 -9.99 -6.79 10.46
CA VAL A 34 -9.63 -5.50 9.85
C VAL A 34 -8.73 -4.71 10.80
N LYS A 35 -9.07 -4.68 12.09
CA LYS A 35 -8.23 -4.05 13.12
C LYS A 35 -6.85 -4.70 13.19
N GLU A 36 -6.79 -6.03 13.16
CA GLU A 36 -5.53 -6.77 13.12
C GLU A 36 -4.70 -6.43 11.88
N LEU A 37 -5.29 -6.41 10.69
CA LEU A 37 -4.56 -6.06 9.46
C LEU A 37 -4.01 -4.62 9.48
N PHE A 38 -4.70 -3.68 10.15
CA PHE A 38 -4.18 -2.32 10.31
C PHE A 38 -3.03 -2.19 11.30
N THR A 39 -2.69 -3.23 12.07
CA THR A 39 -1.42 -3.26 12.84
C THR A 39 -0.21 -3.52 11.95
N ASN A 40 -0.42 -4.08 10.76
CA ASN A 40 0.67 -4.33 9.80
C ASN A 40 1.15 -3.01 9.21
N SER A 41 2.46 -2.89 8.98
CA SER A 41 3.12 -1.65 8.56
C SER A 41 3.18 -1.41 7.05
N ALA A 42 2.23 -1.97 6.28
CA ALA A 42 2.27 -1.90 4.82
C ALA A 42 2.35 -0.46 4.27
N GLY A 43 3.32 -0.18 3.42
CA GLY A 43 3.54 1.15 2.84
C GLY A 43 4.17 2.19 3.78
N LEU A 44 4.36 1.87 5.06
CA LEU A 44 5.11 2.74 5.97
C LEU A 44 6.62 2.68 5.65
N GLY A 45 7.32 3.78 5.94
CA GLY A 45 8.76 3.86 5.79
C GLY A 45 9.41 4.79 6.81
N ILE A 46 10.72 4.63 6.99
CA ILE A 46 11.55 5.52 7.80
C ILE A 46 12.50 6.29 6.88
N VAL A 47 12.52 7.62 7.01
CA VAL A 47 13.39 8.50 6.23
C VAL A 47 14.43 9.13 7.15
N PHE A 48 15.67 9.04 6.72
CA PHE A 48 16.82 9.52 7.47
C PHE A 48 17.98 9.85 6.54
N THR A 49 18.94 10.58 7.06
CA THR A 49 20.16 10.93 6.35
C THR A 49 21.37 10.46 7.15
N THR A 50 22.36 9.89 6.48
CA THR A 50 23.60 9.39 7.10
C THR A 50 24.79 9.57 6.15
N ASN A 51 26.00 9.71 6.69
CA ASN A 51 27.25 9.61 5.93
C ASN A 51 27.89 8.22 6.01
N SER A 52 27.20 7.23 6.58
CA SER A 52 27.74 5.89 6.79
C SER A 52 27.98 5.14 5.48
N ASN A 53 29.06 4.35 5.45
CA ASN A 53 29.37 3.42 4.36
C ASN A 53 28.67 2.06 4.50
N ALA A 54 28.01 1.81 5.65
CA ALA A 54 27.23 0.61 5.91
C ALA A 54 25.96 0.94 6.72
N ILE A 55 24.88 0.21 6.43
CA ILE A 55 23.61 0.32 7.14
C ILE A 55 23.16 -1.09 7.54
N SER A 56 22.87 -1.26 8.82
CA SER A 56 22.25 -2.46 9.39
C SER A 56 20.92 -2.10 10.05
N ALA A 57 20.10 -3.09 10.32
CA ALA A 57 18.90 -2.93 11.13
C ALA A 57 18.75 -4.08 12.13
N ARG A 58 18.19 -3.75 13.29
CA ARG A 58 17.67 -4.70 14.26
C ARG A 58 16.18 -4.44 14.45
N TRP A 59 15.34 -5.44 14.18
CA TRP A 59 13.89 -5.30 14.27
C TRP A 59 13.22 -6.55 14.80
N SER A 60 12.00 -6.38 15.31
CA SER A 60 11.16 -7.51 15.71
C SER A 60 9.73 -7.39 15.21
N THR A 61 9.17 -8.55 14.83
CA THR A 61 7.78 -8.70 14.39
C THR A 61 7.01 -9.73 15.23
N VAL A 62 5.69 -9.79 15.06
CA VAL A 62 4.81 -10.57 15.92
C VAL A 62 4.60 -11.99 15.41
N ASN A 63 4.25 -12.13 14.14
CA ASN A 63 3.78 -13.40 13.62
C ASN A 63 4.96 -14.35 13.37
N PRO A 64 4.94 -15.61 13.83
CA PRO A 64 6.05 -16.55 13.62
C PRO A 64 6.12 -17.09 12.20
N LYS A 65 5.00 -17.14 11.47
CA LYS A 65 4.91 -17.73 10.14
C LYS A 65 4.85 -16.68 9.05
N THR A 66 5.35 -17.02 7.86
CA THR A 66 5.13 -16.25 6.63
C THR A 66 4.05 -16.94 5.81
N GLY A 67 3.20 -16.17 5.14
CA GLY A 67 2.26 -16.70 4.16
C GLY A 67 2.97 -17.47 3.04
N SER A 68 2.39 -18.58 2.59
CA SER A 68 3.01 -19.48 1.60
C SER A 68 3.15 -18.87 0.20
N ASN A 69 2.38 -17.81 -0.09
CA ASN A 69 2.37 -17.13 -1.37
C ASN A 69 3.24 -15.86 -1.38
N MET A 70 3.99 -15.56 -0.31
CA MET A 70 4.84 -14.36 -0.21
C MET A 70 6.26 -14.72 0.24
N THR A 71 7.23 -13.91 -0.18
CA THR A 71 8.59 -14.03 0.34
C THR A 71 8.64 -13.61 1.82
N ALA A 72 9.59 -14.16 2.57
CA ALA A 72 9.81 -13.70 3.95
C ALA A 72 10.21 -12.21 4.00
N ILE A 73 10.90 -11.71 2.96
CA ILE A 73 11.30 -10.31 2.84
C ILE A 73 10.08 -9.40 2.73
N ALA A 74 9.13 -9.70 1.84
CA ALA A 74 7.89 -8.93 1.71
C ALA A 74 7.06 -8.95 2.99
N HIS A 75 6.97 -10.12 3.61
CA HIS A 75 6.11 -10.32 4.77
C HIS A 75 6.64 -9.69 6.06
N LYS A 76 7.95 -9.78 6.32
CA LYS A 76 8.58 -9.41 7.61
C LYS A 76 9.90 -8.65 7.48
N GLY A 77 10.40 -8.49 6.27
CA GLY A 77 11.68 -7.84 6.00
C GLY A 77 11.57 -6.33 5.84
N LEU A 78 12.70 -5.74 5.51
CA LEU A 78 12.87 -4.31 5.27
C LEU A 78 13.43 -4.10 3.86
N ASP A 79 13.19 -2.93 3.27
CA ASP A 79 13.63 -2.62 1.91
C ASP A 79 14.16 -1.20 1.84
N LEU A 80 15.48 -1.06 1.63
CA LEU A 80 16.20 0.20 1.67
C LEU A 80 16.39 0.76 0.27
N TYR A 81 16.04 2.03 0.13
CA TYR A 81 16.34 2.87 -1.02
C TYR A 81 17.25 4.03 -0.59
N ILE A 82 18.17 4.40 -1.47
CA ILE A 82 19.03 5.58 -1.32
C ILE A 82 18.80 6.49 -2.51
N LYS A 83 18.67 7.79 -2.25
CA LYS A 83 18.45 8.77 -3.31
C LYS A 83 19.75 9.04 -4.06
N ARG A 84 19.71 8.93 -5.38
CA ARG A 84 20.81 9.27 -6.30
C ARG A 84 20.23 9.95 -7.53
N ASP A 85 20.78 11.09 -7.91
CA ASP A 85 20.33 11.90 -9.06
C ASP A 85 18.81 12.18 -9.04
N GLY A 86 18.29 12.53 -7.86
CA GLY A 86 16.88 12.82 -7.64
C GLY A 86 15.95 11.59 -7.62
N LYS A 87 16.48 10.37 -7.78
CA LYS A 87 15.69 9.13 -7.84
C LYS A 87 15.98 8.23 -6.65
N TRP A 88 14.94 7.59 -6.13
CA TRP A 88 15.08 6.54 -5.12
C TRP A 88 15.54 5.24 -5.75
N ILE A 89 16.78 4.82 -5.48
CA ILE A 89 17.39 3.61 -6.05
C ILE A 89 17.48 2.52 -4.98
N PHE A 90 17.17 1.29 -5.37
CA PHE A 90 17.31 0.13 -4.48
C PHE A 90 18.74 -0.01 -3.96
N ALA A 91 18.91 -0.16 -2.65
CA ALA A 91 20.21 -0.31 -2.00
C ALA A 91 20.39 -1.68 -1.32
N GLY A 92 19.32 -2.25 -0.77
CA GLY A 92 19.41 -3.55 -0.09
C GLY A 92 18.14 -3.93 0.65
N VAL A 93 18.15 -5.13 1.24
CA VAL A 93 17.01 -5.67 2.01
C VAL A 93 17.44 -6.15 3.38
N GLY A 94 16.63 -5.87 4.39
CA GLY A 94 16.71 -6.55 5.69
C GLY A 94 16.06 -7.91 5.57
N ARG A 95 16.86 -8.98 5.50
CA ARG A 95 16.38 -10.36 5.36
C ARG A 95 15.98 -10.92 6.73
N PRO A 96 14.70 -11.21 6.99
CA PRO A 96 14.28 -11.75 8.28
C PRO A 96 14.69 -13.22 8.42
N THR A 97 15.23 -13.60 9.58
CA THR A 97 15.57 -14.99 9.91
C THR A 97 14.71 -15.54 11.05
N ALA A 98 14.17 -14.65 11.88
CA ALA A 98 13.26 -14.95 12.97
C ALA A 98 12.38 -13.72 13.28
N ASN A 99 11.49 -13.84 14.27
CA ASN A 99 10.69 -12.71 14.76
C ASN A 99 11.53 -11.60 15.38
N SER A 100 12.78 -11.86 15.74
CA SER A 100 13.76 -10.83 16.08
C SER A 100 14.97 -11.05 15.20
N THR A 101 15.30 -10.07 14.36
CA THR A 101 16.37 -10.16 13.38
C THR A 101 17.33 -8.99 13.54
N THR A 102 18.63 -9.25 13.38
CA THR A 102 19.65 -8.23 13.10
C THR A 102 20.30 -8.59 11.77
N ALA A 103 20.35 -7.66 10.83
CA ALA A 103 20.92 -7.89 9.50
C ALA A 103 21.65 -6.66 8.98
N GLN A 104 22.77 -6.90 8.29
CA GLN A 104 23.38 -5.93 7.39
C GLN A 104 22.46 -5.78 6.17
N ILE A 105 22.08 -4.55 5.83
CA ILE A 105 21.23 -4.25 4.67
C ILE A 105 22.09 -3.93 3.45
N VAL A 106 23.11 -3.10 3.64
CA VAL A 106 24.06 -2.66 2.61
C VAL A 106 25.37 -2.25 3.26
N GLU A 107 26.49 -2.43 2.55
CA GLU A 107 27.84 -2.08 3.00
C GLU A 107 28.73 -1.71 1.82
N ASN A 108 29.94 -1.23 2.11
CA ASN A 108 30.92 -0.77 1.12
C ASN A 108 30.35 0.32 0.19
N MET A 109 29.47 1.17 0.73
CA MET A 109 28.95 2.33 0.01
C MET A 109 30.02 3.43 -0.09
N GLU A 110 29.89 4.29 -1.10
CA GLU A 110 30.72 5.49 -1.25
C GLU A 110 30.67 6.39 0.00
N ASP A 111 31.69 7.21 0.23
CA ASP A 111 31.67 8.21 1.30
C ASP A 111 30.66 9.32 1.01
N GLY A 112 30.34 10.13 2.02
CA GLY A 112 29.46 11.30 1.90
C GLY A 112 28.00 11.05 2.29
N GLU A 113 27.25 12.14 2.38
CA GLU A 113 25.87 12.16 2.87
C GLU A 113 24.89 11.45 1.91
N LYS A 114 23.94 10.70 2.47
CA LYS A 114 22.96 9.88 1.75
C LYS A 114 21.57 10.11 2.33
N GLU A 115 20.60 10.44 1.49
CA GLU A 115 19.18 10.39 1.85
C GLU A 115 18.68 8.95 1.70
N CYS A 116 18.12 8.40 2.77
CA CYS A 116 17.71 7.00 2.87
C CYS A 116 16.21 6.89 3.15
N LEU A 117 15.57 5.90 2.52
CA LEU A 117 14.19 5.51 2.73
C LEU A 117 14.11 4.01 2.97
N LEU A 118 13.74 3.61 4.18
CA LEU A 118 13.62 2.21 4.59
C LEU A 118 12.14 1.82 4.74
N TYR A 119 11.61 1.05 3.79
CA TYR A 119 10.25 0.53 3.87
C TYR A 119 10.12 -0.60 4.89
N LEU A 120 8.97 -0.62 5.57
CA LEU A 120 8.61 -1.55 6.62
C LEU A 120 7.83 -2.78 6.07
N PRO A 121 7.70 -3.88 6.84
CA PRO A 121 7.00 -5.09 6.41
C PRO A 121 5.58 -4.83 5.92
N LEU A 122 5.15 -5.62 4.92
CA LEU A 122 3.80 -5.49 4.33
C LEU A 122 2.73 -6.26 5.11
N TYR A 123 3.08 -7.37 5.75
CA TYR A 123 2.13 -8.35 6.28
C TYR A 123 2.43 -8.76 7.73
N ASP A 124 3.17 -7.95 8.46
CA ASP A 124 3.43 -8.18 9.88
C ASP A 124 3.50 -6.86 10.65
N GLU A 125 3.29 -6.94 11.95
CA GLU A 125 3.41 -5.81 12.88
C GLU A 125 4.87 -5.69 13.32
N ILE A 126 5.44 -4.48 13.24
CA ILE A 126 6.73 -4.16 13.90
C ILE A 126 6.50 -3.80 15.37
N LYS A 127 7.24 -4.45 16.27
CA LYS A 127 7.31 -4.07 17.71
C LYS A 127 8.48 -3.15 18.02
N ARG A 128 9.64 -3.39 17.39
CA ARG A 128 10.86 -2.59 17.57
C ARG A 128 11.60 -2.49 16.25
N LEU A 129 12.22 -1.34 16.00
CA LEU A 129 13.12 -1.12 14.88
C LEU A 129 14.24 -0.16 15.31
N GLU A 130 15.47 -0.58 15.07
CA GLU A 130 16.68 0.21 15.27
C GLU A 130 17.52 0.16 13.99
N ILE A 131 18.10 1.29 13.62
CA ILE A 131 19.00 1.42 12.48
C ILE A 131 20.42 1.60 13.00
N GLY A 132 21.33 0.80 12.48
CA GLY A 132 22.76 0.82 12.78
C GLY A 132 23.55 1.44 11.64
N VAL A 133 24.51 2.28 12.01
CA VAL A 133 25.50 2.93 11.13
C VAL A 133 26.90 2.70 11.72
N SER A 134 27.95 2.96 10.94
CA SER A 134 29.33 2.87 11.42
C SER A 134 29.57 3.84 12.60
N ALA A 135 30.49 3.49 13.52
CA ALA A 135 30.64 4.17 14.81
C ALA A 135 30.89 5.68 14.71
N ASP A 136 31.64 6.11 13.70
CA ASP A 136 32.00 7.52 13.48
C ASP A 136 31.06 8.24 12.50
N SER A 137 29.97 7.59 12.09
CA SER A 137 28.96 8.13 11.18
C SER A 137 27.80 8.76 11.95
N PHE A 138 27.19 9.80 11.36
CA PHE A 138 25.95 10.35 11.88
C PHE A 138 24.72 9.65 11.26
N ILE A 139 23.60 9.75 11.96
CA ILE A 139 22.27 9.46 11.43
C ILE A 139 21.30 10.49 12.02
N LYS A 140 20.46 11.09 11.16
CA LYS A 140 19.52 12.16 11.55
C LYS A 140 18.19 11.99 10.81
N PRO A 141 17.05 12.44 11.37
CA PRO A 141 15.78 12.48 10.66
C PRO A 141 15.87 13.37 9.42
N SER A 142 15.08 13.06 8.40
CA SER A 142 14.97 13.85 7.17
C SER A 142 13.51 14.21 6.90
N ALA A 143 13.27 15.21 6.06
CA ALA A 143 11.91 15.57 5.67
C ALA A 143 11.20 14.40 4.94
N ASP A 144 9.88 14.34 5.03
CA ASP A 144 9.08 13.45 4.19
C ASP A 144 9.34 13.81 2.71
N PRO A 145 9.81 12.87 1.89
CA PRO A 145 10.12 13.15 0.49
C PRO A 145 8.87 13.20 -0.40
N PHE A 146 7.69 12.91 0.14
CA PHE A 146 6.45 12.88 -0.61
C PHE A 146 5.52 14.03 -0.21
N CYS A 147 4.87 14.64 -1.20
CA CYS A 147 3.86 15.67 -1.00
C CYS A 147 2.46 15.08 -1.15
N LYS A 148 1.45 15.85 -0.75
CA LYS A 148 0.03 15.49 -0.83
C LYS A 148 -0.29 14.18 -0.09
N LYS A 149 -1.55 13.78 -0.03
CA LYS A 149 -2.00 12.53 0.59
C LYS A 149 -3.08 11.91 -0.28
N VAL A 150 -2.75 10.78 -0.90
CA VAL A 150 -3.70 9.99 -1.69
C VAL A 150 -3.95 8.68 -0.96
N LEU A 151 -5.17 8.47 -0.48
CA LEU A 151 -5.52 7.22 0.22
C LEU A 151 -5.85 6.14 -0.78
N VAL A 152 -5.16 4.99 -0.69
CA VAL A 152 -5.41 3.83 -1.53
C VAL A 152 -6.05 2.73 -0.69
N TYR A 153 -7.38 2.63 -0.75
CA TYR A 153 -8.16 1.62 -0.04
C TYR A 153 -8.39 0.41 -0.94
N GLY A 154 -8.05 -0.79 -0.44
CA GLY A 154 -8.22 -1.97 -1.26
C GLY A 154 -7.97 -3.31 -0.59
N SER A 155 -7.57 -4.28 -1.41
CA SER A 155 -7.49 -5.69 -1.05
C SER A 155 -6.09 -6.13 -0.59
N SER A 156 -5.84 -7.44 -0.60
CA SER A 156 -4.48 -8.00 -0.46
C SER A 156 -3.52 -7.52 -1.54
N ILE A 157 -4.02 -7.26 -2.75
CA ILE A 157 -3.20 -6.77 -3.87
C ILE A 157 -2.65 -5.37 -3.53
N THR A 158 -3.51 -4.48 -3.06
CA THR A 158 -3.14 -3.15 -2.56
C THR A 158 -2.19 -3.23 -1.38
N GLN A 159 -2.44 -4.14 -0.42
CA GLN A 159 -1.55 -4.34 0.73
C GLN A 159 -0.15 -4.80 0.29
N GLY A 160 -0.07 -5.51 -0.84
CA GLY A 160 1.17 -5.84 -1.54
C GLY A 160 1.42 -7.33 -1.72
N ALA A 161 0.40 -8.19 -1.63
CA ALA A 161 0.54 -9.59 -2.05
C ALA A 161 0.52 -9.68 -3.60
N SER A 162 1.53 -10.23 -4.28
CA SER A 162 2.79 -10.83 -3.79
C SER A 162 4.02 -10.12 -4.34
N ALA A 163 4.18 -8.87 -3.93
CA ALA A 163 5.39 -8.10 -4.19
C ALA A 163 6.59 -8.82 -3.57
N SER A 164 7.73 -8.87 -4.25
CA SER A 164 8.88 -9.64 -3.77
C SER A 164 9.52 -9.09 -2.49
N ARG A 165 9.33 -7.78 -2.23
CA ARG A 165 9.87 -7.03 -1.09
C ARG A 165 9.02 -5.77 -0.81
N PRO A 166 9.09 -5.18 0.41
CA PRO A 166 8.19 -4.11 0.81
C PRO A 166 8.03 -2.92 -0.14
N GLY A 167 9.12 -2.38 -0.67
CA GLY A 167 9.07 -1.23 -1.57
C GLY A 167 8.49 -1.55 -2.95
N MET A 168 8.21 -2.81 -3.27
CA MET A 168 7.59 -3.22 -4.54
C MET A 168 6.06 -3.23 -4.50
N ALA A 169 5.43 -3.01 -3.35
CA ALA A 169 3.98 -2.76 -3.30
C ALA A 169 3.63 -1.55 -4.20
N TYR A 170 2.59 -1.66 -5.01
CA TYR A 170 2.32 -0.66 -6.05
C TYR A 170 2.12 0.77 -5.52
N PRO A 171 1.51 1.02 -4.33
CA PRO A 171 1.41 2.38 -3.80
C PRO A 171 2.82 2.99 -3.56
N ALA A 172 3.75 2.21 -3.01
CA ALA A 172 5.12 2.66 -2.80
C ALA A 172 5.86 2.94 -4.13
N ARG A 173 5.59 2.16 -5.18
CA ARG A 173 6.13 2.39 -6.53
C ARG A 173 5.59 3.69 -7.14
N LEU A 174 4.29 3.95 -7.02
CA LEU A 174 3.67 5.21 -7.44
C LEU A 174 4.29 6.40 -6.70
N SER A 175 4.47 6.30 -5.37
CA SER A 175 5.04 7.40 -4.58
C SER A 175 6.45 7.76 -5.00
N ARG A 176 7.34 6.78 -5.19
CA ARG A 176 8.72 7.06 -5.61
C ARG A 176 8.82 7.65 -7.01
N LYS A 177 7.88 7.32 -7.90
CA LYS A 177 7.90 7.79 -9.29
C LYS A 177 7.30 9.19 -9.45
N SER A 178 6.28 9.53 -8.66
CA SER A 178 5.54 10.79 -8.77
C SER A 178 5.94 11.85 -7.74
N GLY A 179 6.50 11.44 -6.60
CA GLY A 179 6.67 12.33 -5.44
C GLY A 179 5.40 12.53 -4.61
N ILE A 180 4.27 11.88 -4.94
CA ILE A 180 3.00 11.97 -4.20
C ILE A 180 2.95 10.87 -3.13
N ASN A 181 2.37 11.14 -1.96
CA ASN A 181 2.22 10.13 -0.91
C ASN A 181 0.97 9.25 -1.12
N PHE A 182 1.14 8.12 -1.82
CA PHE A 182 0.11 7.08 -1.93
C PHE A 182 0.10 6.19 -0.68
N ILE A 183 -0.83 6.46 0.23
CA ILE A 183 -0.96 5.78 1.52
C ILE A 183 -1.67 4.44 1.34
N ASN A 184 -1.00 3.36 1.75
CA ASN A 184 -1.49 2.00 1.56
C ASN A 184 -2.46 1.56 2.67
N LEU A 185 -3.75 1.57 2.38
CA LEU A 185 -4.83 1.06 3.23
C LEU A 185 -5.40 -0.27 2.72
N GLY A 186 -4.55 -1.10 2.10
CA GLY A 186 -4.91 -2.45 1.68
C GLY A 186 -5.20 -3.38 2.87
N LEU A 187 -6.23 -4.22 2.72
CA LEU A 187 -6.70 -5.16 3.72
C LEU A 187 -6.86 -6.55 3.12
N SER A 188 -5.90 -7.44 3.38
CA SER A 188 -5.90 -8.81 2.88
C SER A 188 -7.21 -9.56 3.16
N GLY A 189 -7.93 -9.91 2.09
CA GLY A 189 -9.23 -10.59 2.15
C GLY A 189 -10.39 -9.78 2.76
N ASN A 190 -10.15 -8.55 3.20
CA ASN A 190 -11.06 -7.78 4.05
C ASN A 190 -11.36 -6.35 3.56
N GLY A 191 -10.85 -5.96 2.39
CA GLY A 191 -11.24 -4.73 1.68
C GLY A 191 -12.66 -4.82 1.11
N LYS A 192 -13.69 -5.02 1.96
CA LYS A 192 -15.08 -5.33 1.56
C LYS A 192 -16.07 -4.18 1.73
N MET A 193 -15.58 -2.94 1.79
CA MET A 193 -16.41 -1.73 1.90
C MET A 193 -17.34 -1.76 3.11
N HIS A 194 -16.89 -2.30 4.25
CA HIS A 194 -17.68 -2.28 5.47
C HIS A 194 -17.96 -0.83 5.89
N GLN A 195 -19.17 -0.52 6.32
CA GLN A 195 -19.56 0.83 6.74
C GLN A 195 -18.57 1.47 7.73
N PRO A 196 -18.14 0.80 8.84
CA PRO A 196 -17.16 1.39 9.75
C PRO A 196 -15.80 1.73 9.10
N VAL A 197 -15.44 1.07 8.01
CA VAL A 197 -14.22 1.37 7.23
C VAL A 197 -14.45 2.55 6.30
N ALA A 198 -15.65 2.68 5.71
CA ALA A 198 -16.02 3.86 4.93
C ALA A 198 -16.04 5.13 5.79
N ASP A 199 -16.61 5.04 6.98
CA ASP A 199 -16.64 6.14 7.95
C ASP A 199 -15.21 6.56 8.33
N MET A 200 -14.36 5.58 8.65
CA MET A 200 -12.94 5.81 8.92
C MET A 200 -12.21 6.50 7.77
N LEU A 201 -12.44 6.07 6.51
CA LEU A 201 -11.82 6.71 5.34
C LEU A 201 -12.30 8.16 5.18
N SER A 202 -13.58 8.43 5.43
CA SER A 202 -14.13 9.79 5.34
C SER A 202 -13.62 10.71 6.44
N ASP A 203 -13.28 10.19 7.62
CA ASP A 203 -12.73 11.00 8.71
C ASP A 203 -11.28 11.47 8.44
N MET A 204 -10.59 10.87 7.47
CA MET A 204 -9.19 11.19 7.16
C MET A 204 -9.09 12.31 6.13
N GLU A 205 -8.34 13.35 6.48
CA GLU A 205 -7.95 14.41 5.54
C GLU A 205 -7.02 13.86 4.46
N ALA A 206 -7.47 13.93 3.20
CA ALA A 206 -6.71 13.48 2.04
C ALA A 206 -6.99 14.37 0.83
N ASP A 207 -6.00 14.50 -0.05
CA ASP A 207 -6.14 15.21 -1.31
C ASP A 207 -6.92 14.38 -2.34
N ALA A 208 -6.88 13.05 -2.28
CA ALA A 208 -7.64 12.16 -3.16
C ALA A 208 -7.87 10.75 -2.57
N TYR A 209 -8.86 10.05 -3.12
CA TYR A 209 -9.22 8.68 -2.71
C TYR A 209 -9.17 7.73 -3.91
N ILE A 210 -8.43 6.64 -3.78
CA ILE A 210 -8.38 5.53 -4.74
C ILE A 210 -9.04 4.32 -4.10
N LEU A 211 -10.08 3.79 -4.76
CA LEU A 211 -10.88 2.65 -4.34
C LEU A 211 -10.55 1.44 -5.23
N ASP A 212 -9.57 0.66 -4.80
CA ASP A 212 -9.10 -0.61 -5.40
C ASP A 212 -9.61 -1.82 -4.56
N CYS A 213 -10.92 -1.80 -4.27
CA CYS A 213 -11.54 -2.69 -3.27
C CYS A 213 -12.51 -3.72 -3.85
N ALA A 214 -12.66 -3.82 -5.18
CA ALA A 214 -13.60 -4.75 -5.80
C ALA A 214 -13.20 -6.24 -5.65
N ALA A 215 -11.93 -6.53 -5.40
CA ALA A 215 -11.40 -7.89 -5.42
C ALA A 215 -11.93 -8.81 -4.29
N ASN A 216 -12.29 -8.26 -3.13
CA ASN A 216 -12.71 -9.03 -1.94
C ASN A 216 -14.24 -9.25 -1.78
N PRO A 217 -15.09 -8.22 -1.88
CA PRO A 217 -16.52 -8.36 -1.63
C PRO A 217 -17.20 -9.24 -2.69
N SER A 218 -18.29 -9.93 -2.35
CA SER A 218 -19.13 -10.59 -3.36
C SER A 218 -19.74 -9.58 -4.33
N PRO A 219 -20.23 -10.01 -5.52
CA PRO A 219 -21.00 -9.14 -6.39
C PRO A 219 -22.18 -8.44 -5.68
N ASP A 220 -22.86 -9.14 -4.77
CA ASP A 220 -23.97 -8.58 -3.99
C ASP A 220 -23.50 -7.55 -2.96
N GLU A 221 -22.39 -7.82 -2.26
CA GLU A 221 -21.79 -6.87 -1.33
C GLU A 221 -21.34 -5.60 -2.05
N ILE A 222 -20.84 -5.71 -3.29
CA ILE A 222 -20.50 -4.55 -4.14
C ILE A 222 -21.75 -3.70 -4.39
N THR A 223 -22.84 -4.32 -4.86
CA THR A 223 -24.11 -3.62 -5.11
C THR A 223 -24.65 -2.95 -3.84
N GLN A 224 -24.51 -3.59 -2.68
CA GLN A 224 -25.05 -3.08 -1.43
C GLN A 224 -24.22 -1.96 -0.80
N ARG A 225 -22.89 -1.96 -0.97
CA ARG A 225 -21.97 -1.15 -0.15
C ARG A 225 -21.26 -0.03 -0.89
N THR A 226 -21.08 -0.15 -2.21
CA THR A 226 -20.33 0.86 -2.99
C THR A 226 -20.93 2.26 -2.85
N GLY A 227 -22.27 2.34 -2.92
CA GLY A 227 -22.97 3.61 -2.79
C GLY A 227 -22.75 4.30 -1.45
N TYR A 228 -22.72 3.54 -0.34
CA TYR A 228 -22.43 4.10 0.98
C TYR A 228 -21.00 4.62 1.04
N LEU A 229 -20.02 3.80 0.66
CA LEU A 229 -18.60 4.18 0.67
C LEU A 229 -18.34 5.50 -0.07
N VAL A 230 -18.81 5.63 -1.31
CA VAL A 230 -18.55 6.82 -2.14
C VAL A 230 -19.29 8.04 -1.59
N LYS A 231 -20.54 7.89 -1.16
CA LYS A 231 -21.32 9.02 -0.63
C LYS A 231 -20.76 9.53 0.70
N THR A 232 -20.38 8.64 1.62
CA THR A 232 -19.78 9.04 2.90
C THR A 232 -18.47 9.81 2.69
N ILE A 233 -17.61 9.37 1.77
CA ILE A 233 -16.40 10.14 1.41
C ILE A 233 -16.79 11.50 0.80
N ARG A 234 -17.69 11.54 -0.18
CA ARG A 234 -18.09 12.78 -0.86
C ARG A 234 -18.76 13.79 0.06
N ASP A 235 -19.59 13.34 1.00
CA ASP A 235 -20.29 14.21 1.96
C ASP A 235 -19.29 14.94 2.87
N ARG A 236 -18.16 14.31 3.17
CA ARG A 236 -17.10 14.88 4.01
C ARG A 236 -16.04 15.64 3.22
N HIS A 237 -15.75 15.18 1.99
CA HIS A 237 -14.72 15.71 1.09
C HIS A 237 -15.35 16.11 -0.25
N PRO A 238 -16.06 17.26 -0.29
CA PRO A 238 -16.89 17.64 -1.43
C PRO A 238 -16.10 17.86 -2.72
N ASP A 239 -14.81 18.20 -2.63
CA ASP A 239 -13.96 18.57 -3.77
C ASP A 239 -12.87 17.54 -4.10
N ALA A 240 -12.65 16.53 -3.25
CA ALA A 240 -11.60 15.54 -3.48
C ALA A 240 -11.97 14.58 -4.64
N PRO A 241 -11.07 14.28 -5.59
CA PRO A 241 -11.33 13.26 -6.59
C PRO A 241 -11.40 11.87 -5.96
N ILE A 242 -12.39 11.10 -6.39
CA ILE A 242 -12.57 9.69 -6.03
C ILE A 242 -12.36 8.85 -7.30
N ILE A 243 -11.36 7.97 -7.26
CA ILE A 243 -10.96 7.12 -8.39
C ILE A 243 -11.27 5.67 -8.05
N MET A 244 -12.19 5.05 -8.76
CA MET A 244 -12.50 3.62 -8.64
C MET A 244 -11.68 2.83 -9.64
N ILE A 245 -11.09 1.71 -9.22
CA ILE A 245 -10.31 0.83 -10.10
C ILE A 245 -10.99 -0.55 -10.15
N GLN A 246 -11.21 -1.08 -11.35
CA GLN A 246 -11.72 -2.44 -11.48
C GLN A 246 -10.77 -3.46 -10.83
N SER A 247 -11.30 -4.60 -10.37
CA SER A 247 -10.44 -5.69 -9.92
C SER A 247 -9.73 -6.33 -11.10
N VAL A 248 -8.51 -6.82 -10.87
CA VAL A 248 -7.84 -7.75 -11.79
C VAL A 248 -8.74 -8.95 -12.09
N VAL A 249 -8.65 -9.46 -13.32
CA VAL A 249 -9.12 -10.82 -13.63
C VAL A 249 -8.19 -11.79 -12.89
N ARG A 250 -8.76 -12.79 -12.24
CA ARG A 250 -7.97 -13.80 -11.53
C ARG A 250 -7.61 -14.92 -12.49
N GLU A 251 -6.33 -15.20 -12.68
CA GLU A 251 -5.85 -16.30 -13.55
C GLU A 251 -6.33 -17.68 -13.09
N SER A 252 -6.61 -17.84 -11.80
CA SER A 252 -7.32 -19.03 -11.27
C SER A 252 -8.68 -19.27 -11.94
N GLY A 253 -9.30 -18.24 -12.50
CA GLY A 253 -10.54 -18.32 -13.28
C GLY A 253 -10.38 -18.81 -14.72
N ASN A 254 -9.16 -19.04 -15.23
CA ASN A 254 -8.95 -19.56 -16.58
C ASN A 254 -9.53 -20.96 -16.76
N PHE A 255 -9.53 -21.76 -15.68
CA PHE A 255 -10.10 -23.11 -15.66
C PHE A 255 -11.17 -23.30 -14.58
N ASP A 256 -11.28 -22.41 -13.58
CA ASP A 256 -12.37 -22.42 -12.61
C ASP A 256 -13.49 -21.44 -13.02
N MET A 257 -14.56 -22.00 -13.60
CA MET A 257 -15.71 -21.20 -14.04
C MET A 257 -16.51 -20.56 -12.90
N LYS A 258 -16.39 -21.03 -11.64
CA LYS A 258 -17.02 -20.36 -10.49
C LYS A 258 -16.26 -19.10 -10.13
N ILE A 259 -14.92 -19.16 -10.11
CA ILE A 259 -14.07 -17.99 -9.90
C ILE A 259 -14.28 -16.99 -11.04
N ASN A 260 -14.26 -17.44 -12.29
CA ASN A 260 -14.49 -16.59 -13.46
C ASN A 260 -15.83 -15.83 -13.36
N LYS A 261 -16.94 -16.55 -13.08
CA LYS A 261 -18.26 -15.94 -12.92
C LYS A 261 -18.31 -14.95 -11.76
N ARG A 262 -17.66 -15.28 -10.64
CA ARG A 262 -17.59 -14.38 -9.47
C ARG A 262 -16.86 -13.09 -9.82
N VAL A 263 -15.66 -13.17 -10.40
CA VAL A 263 -14.84 -11.99 -10.72
C VAL A 263 -15.50 -11.12 -11.80
N SER A 264 -16.05 -11.75 -12.82
CA SER A 264 -16.85 -11.06 -13.84
C SER A 264 -18.05 -10.33 -13.22
N GLY A 265 -18.75 -10.99 -12.28
CA GLY A 265 -19.84 -10.38 -11.52
C GLY A 265 -19.39 -9.22 -10.64
N GLN A 266 -18.21 -9.34 -9.99
CA GLN A 266 -17.64 -8.27 -9.17
C GLN A 266 -17.38 -7.02 -10.01
N ASN A 267 -16.62 -7.16 -11.11
CA ASN A 267 -16.29 -6.04 -11.99
C ASN A 267 -17.52 -5.42 -12.65
N ARG A 268 -18.45 -6.25 -13.14
CA ARG A 268 -19.72 -5.76 -13.70
C ARG A 268 -20.51 -4.94 -12.68
N ASN A 269 -20.71 -5.46 -11.47
CA ASN A 269 -21.48 -4.74 -10.47
C ASN A 269 -20.77 -3.47 -10.00
N PHE A 270 -19.43 -3.47 -9.90
CA PHE A 270 -18.67 -2.28 -9.50
C PHE A 270 -18.79 -1.16 -10.54
N LYS A 271 -18.72 -1.50 -11.84
CA LYS A 271 -19.00 -0.56 -12.93
C LYS A 271 -20.44 -0.04 -12.89
N LEU A 272 -21.43 -0.93 -12.69
CA LEU A 272 -22.83 -0.51 -12.59
C LEU A 272 -23.08 0.45 -11.42
N GLU A 273 -22.47 0.23 -10.26
CA GLU A 273 -22.58 1.14 -9.12
C GLU A 273 -21.89 2.49 -9.39
N PHE A 274 -20.73 2.49 -10.07
CA PHE A 274 -20.12 3.73 -10.56
C PHE A 274 -21.07 4.53 -11.46
N GLU A 275 -21.69 3.90 -12.46
CA GLU A 275 -22.61 4.57 -13.38
C GLU A 275 -23.87 5.10 -12.68
N LYS A 276 -24.40 4.35 -11.70
CA LYS A 276 -25.50 4.83 -10.84
C LYS A 276 -25.12 6.07 -10.05
N LEU A 277 -23.91 6.10 -9.48
CA LEU A 277 -23.41 7.25 -8.72
C LEU A 277 -23.18 8.47 -9.61
N LYS A 278 -22.61 8.29 -10.81
CA LYS A 278 -22.50 9.36 -11.81
C LYS A 278 -23.86 9.90 -12.22
N SER A 279 -24.82 9.02 -12.49
CA SER A 279 -26.20 9.39 -12.85
C SER A 279 -26.93 10.12 -11.72
N ALA A 280 -26.59 9.81 -10.46
CA ALA A 280 -27.08 10.51 -9.27
C ALA A 280 -26.38 11.85 -9.02
N GLY A 281 -25.47 12.28 -9.89
CA GLY A 281 -24.82 13.60 -9.83
C GLY A 281 -23.57 13.66 -8.95
N ILE A 282 -22.99 12.52 -8.54
CA ILE A 282 -21.70 12.54 -7.83
C ILE A 282 -20.60 13.06 -8.77
N LYS A 283 -20.06 14.23 -8.43
CA LYS A 283 -18.98 14.90 -9.16
C LYS A 283 -17.63 14.26 -8.86
N ASP A 284 -16.65 14.53 -9.73
CA ASP A 284 -15.23 14.21 -9.49
C ASP A 284 -15.00 12.74 -9.13
N LEU A 285 -15.80 11.90 -9.77
CA LEU A 285 -15.80 10.45 -9.66
C LEU A 285 -15.33 9.86 -10.98
N TYR A 286 -14.31 9.02 -10.91
CA TYR A 286 -13.60 8.44 -12.04
C TYR A 286 -13.57 6.91 -11.93
N PHE A 287 -13.46 6.24 -13.07
CA PHE A 287 -13.36 4.77 -13.14
C PHE A 287 -12.24 4.38 -14.09
N ILE A 288 -11.31 3.55 -13.61
CA ILE A 288 -10.20 3.01 -14.40
C ILE A 288 -10.45 1.52 -14.65
N GLU A 289 -10.43 1.14 -15.92
CA GLU A 289 -10.52 -0.24 -16.40
C GLU A 289 -9.47 -0.51 -17.50
N GLY A 290 -9.09 -1.77 -17.66
CA GLY A 290 -8.10 -2.20 -18.64
C GLY A 290 -7.54 -3.60 -18.38
N GLU A 291 -6.69 -4.09 -19.27
CA GLU A 291 -6.02 -5.37 -19.11
C GLU A 291 -4.88 -5.27 -18.08
N LEU A 292 -5.19 -5.47 -16.81
CA LEU A 292 -4.29 -5.18 -15.69
C LEU A 292 -3.10 -6.15 -15.53
N LEU A 293 -3.18 -7.38 -16.05
CA LEU A 293 -2.16 -8.42 -15.85
C LEU A 293 -1.47 -8.87 -17.16
N GLY A 294 -1.79 -8.24 -18.28
CA GLY A 294 -1.40 -8.72 -19.61
C GLY A 294 -2.18 -9.96 -20.05
N ALA A 295 -1.77 -10.55 -21.18
CA ALA A 295 -2.50 -11.62 -21.86
C ALA A 295 -1.82 -13.01 -21.80
N ASP A 296 -0.64 -13.13 -21.19
CA ASP A 296 0.11 -14.41 -21.14
C ASP A 296 -0.21 -15.28 -19.92
N HIS A 297 -1.01 -14.76 -18.98
CA HIS A 297 -1.45 -15.43 -17.75
C HIS A 297 -0.37 -15.69 -16.69
N GLU A 298 0.83 -15.11 -16.84
CA GLU A 298 1.98 -15.31 -15.95
C GLU A 298 2.10 -14.25 -14.84
N GLY A 299 1.18 -13.28 -14.81
CA GLY A 299 1.25 -12.10 -13.95
C GLY A 299 0.98 -12.36 -12.46
N THR A 300 0.76 -13.60 -12.02
CA THR A 300 0.38 -13.91 -10.62
C THR A 300 1.24 -15.00 -9.99
N THR A 301 1.35 -14.99 -8.67
CA THR A 301 2.04 -16.04 -7.90
C THR A 301 1.15 -17.27 -7.66
N ASP A 302 -0.16 -17.06 -7.47
CA ASP A 302 -1.10 -18.09 -7.02
C ASP A 302 -2.44 -18.07 -7.77
N GLY A 303 -2.50 -17.40 -8.92
CA GLY A 303 -3.73 -17.23 -9.69
C GLY A 303 -4.63 -16.10 -9.18
N VAL A 304 -4.22 -15.36 -8.16
CA VAL A 304 -4.96 -14.21 -7.60
C VAL A 304 -4.05 -13.00 -7.41
N HIS A 305 -2.90 -13.20 -6.76
CA HIS A 305 -2.02 -12.13 -6.30
C HIS A 305 -0.94 -11.85 -7.33
N PRO A 306 -0.80 -10.60 -7.80
CA PRO A 306 0.23 -10.24 -8.76
C PRO A 306 1.64 -10.54 -8.22
N ASN A 307 2.49 -11.11 -9.06
CA ASN A 307 3.93 -11.07 -8.83
C ASN A 307 4.49 -9.69 -9.28
N ASP A 308 5.80 -9.45 -9.18
CA ASP A 308 6.37 -8.15 -9.57
C ASP A 308 6.12 -7.78 -11.04
N LEU A 309 6.07 -8.76 -11.95
CA LEU A 309 5.70 -8.57 -13.36
C LEU A 309 4.23 -8.16 -13.49
N GLY A 310 3.33 -8.82 -12.77
CA GLY A 310 1.92 -8.43 -12.71
C GLY A 310 1.73 -7.01 -12.16
N PHE A 311 2.47 -6.63 -11.11
CA PHE A 311 2.43 -5.26 -10.59
C PHE A 311 2.98 -4.22 -11.58
N ASP A 312 3.98 -4.58 -12.39
CA ASP A 312 4.49 -3.72 -13.46
C ASP A 312 3.40 -3.43 -14.49
N ARG A 313 2.71 -4.48 -14.96
CA ARG A 313 1.60 -4.37 -15.91
C ARG A 313 0.40 -3.61 -15.35
N ILE A 314 0.09 -3.79 -14.06
CA ILE A 314 -0.94 -2.98 -13.38
C ILE A 314 -0.58 -1.50 -13.48
N LEU A 315 0.67 -1.14 -13.17
CA LEU A 315 1.13 0.25 -13.18
C LEU A 315 1.13 0.85 -14.59
N ASP A 316 1.51 0.09 -15.62
CA ASP A 316 1.43 0.53 -17.02
C ASP A 316 0.01 0.97 -17.42
N VAL A 317 -1.02 0.36 -16.82
CA VAL A 317 -2.43 0.70 -17.07
C VAL A 317 -2.90 1.85 -16.19
N ILE A 318 -2.62 1.83 -14.89
CA ILE A 318 -3.29 2.74 -13.93
C ILE A 318 -2.52 4.03 -13.69
N GLU A 319 -1.19 4.04 -13.83
CA GLU A 319 -0.36 5.15 -13.36
C GLU A 319 -0.68 6.44 -14.11
N ARG A 320 -0.62 6.41 -15.44
CA ARG A 320 -0.86 7.60 -16.25
C ARG A 320 -2.26 8.18 -16.03
N PRO A 321 -3.36 7.39 -16.10
CA PRO A 321 -4.69 7.90 -15.80
C PRO A 321 -4.83 8.48 -14.39
N ILE A 322 -4.24 7.85 -13.37
CA ILE A 322 -4.25 8.38 -12.00
C ILE A 322 -3.58 9.75 -11.97
N LEU A 323 -2.37 9.88 -12.50
CA LEU A 323 -1.62 11.14 -12.46
C LEU A 323 -2.30 12.24 -13.29
N GLU A 324 -2.88 11.92 -14.45
CA GLU A 324 -3.65 12.88 -15.26
C GLU A 324 -4.93 13.35 -14.55
N ILE A 325 -5.58 12.49 -13.76
CA ILE A 325 -6.73 12.87 -12.93
C ILE A 325 -6.24 13.79 -11.79
N LEU A 326 -5.24 13.37 -11.02
CA LEU A 326 -4.73 14.13 -9.87
C LEU A 326 -4.25 15.53 -10.27
N GLN A 327 -3.58 15.65 -11.42
CA GLN A 327 -3.10 16.92 -11.94
C GLN A 327 -4.23 17.96 -12.15
N GLN A 328 -5.46 17.53 -12.47
CA GLN A 328 -6.62 18.42 -12.64
C GLN A 328 -6.97 19.15 -11.33
N TYR A 329 -6.53 18.64 -10.18
CA TYR A 329 -6.79 19.15 -8.85
C TYR A 329 -5.56 19.81 -8.21
N GLY A 330 -4.47 20.00 -8.97
CA GLY A 330 -3.21 20.54 -8.43
C GLY A 330 -2.54 19.60 -7.42
N ILE A 331 -2.74 18.30 -7.60
CA ILE A 331 -2.11 17.21 -6.85
C ILE A 331 -0.98 16.64 -7.69
#